data_AF-A0A924I6X0-F1
#
_entry.id   AF-A0A924I6X0-F1
#
_cell.length_a   1.000
_cell.length_b   1.000
_cell.length_c   1.000
_cell.angle_alpha   90.00
_cell.angle_beta   90.00
_cell.angle_gamma   90.00
#
_symmetry.space_group_name_H-M   'P 1'
#
loop_
_entity.id
_entity.type
_entity.pdbx_description
1 polymer ?
#
loop_
_entity_poly.entity_id
_entity_poly.type
_entity_poly.pdbx_seq_one_letter_code
_entity_poly.pdbx_strand_id
1 'polypeptide(L)'
;MALLINATGAIAAGPANPDPAAIVAGRYTVEPAHTRVQFTVSHMGFTNWYGDFTGASGSLRIDPKNVASSKVEISIPTASVSTTNTILDGELKSADWFDATKSPTISFVSTALKPTGPVTADITGDLTFHGITRPVVLAARFNGAGINPIDKAYTLGFDATTTINRSDWGVKNYLPMI
;
A
#
# COMPACT_ATOMS: atom_id res chain seq x y z
N MET A 1 -23.57 -28.35 -31.12
CA MET A 1 -22.53 -29.24 -30.55
C MET A 1 -21.47 -28.33 -29.93
N ALA A 2 -21.56 -28.07 -28.63
CA ALA A 2 -20.67 -27.13 -27.94
C ALA A 2 -19.53 -27.90 -27.28
N LEU A 3 -18.31 -27.69 -27.78
CA LEU A 3 -17.09 -28.24 -27.18
C LEU A 3 -16.64 -27.27 -26.08
N LEU A 4 -16.99 -27.59 -24.83
CA LEU A 4 -16.43 -26.96 -23.64
C LEU A 4 -15.05 -27.60 -23.37
N ILE A 5 -13.98 -26.92 -23.78
CA ILE A 5 -12.63 -27.29 -23.35
C ILE A 5 -12.41 -26.66 -21.98
N ASN A 6 -12.70 -27.41 -20.91
CA ASN A 6 -12.20 -27.09 -19.59
C ASN A 6 -10.71 -27.45 -19.56
N ALA A 7 -9.85 -26.51 -19.96
CA ALA A 7 -8.44 -26.61 -19.64
C ALA A 7 -8.27 -26.33 -18.14
N THR A 8 -8.36 -27.37 -17.32
CA THR A 8 -7.78 -27.35 -15.96
C THR A 8 -6.26 -27.42 -16.12
N GLY A 9 -5.66 -26.32 -16.59
CA GLY A 9 -4.23 -26.16 -16.59
C GLY A 9 -3.79 -26.01 -15.14
N ALA A 10 -2.96 -26.93 -14.65
CA ALA A 10 -2.21 -26.70 -13.42
C ALA A 10 -1.43 -25.39 -13.61
N ILE A 11 -1.65 -24.41 -12.72
CA ILE A 11 -0.86 -23.18 -12.73
C ILE A 11 0.55 -23.60 -12.32
N ALA A 12 1.47 -23.72 -13.29
CA ALA A 12 2.86 -24.02 -13.01
C ALA A 12 3.49 -22.81 -12.29
N ALA A 13 4.43 -23.07 -11.37
CA ALA A 13 5.27 -22.02 -10.82
C ALA A 13 6.03 -21.34 -11.97
N GLY A 14 5.97 -20.01 -12.03
CA GLY A 14 6.47 -19.22 -13.15
C GLY A 14 6.50 -17.73 -12.81
N PRO A 15 7.00 -16.86 -13.73
CA PRO A 15 6.99 -15.42 -13.52
C PRO A 15 5.55 -14.92 -13.29
N ALA A 16 5.40 -13.83 -12.53
CA ALA A 16 4.09 -13.24 -12.25
C ALA A 16 3.38 -12.88 -13.57
N ASN A 17 2.10 -13.27 -13.69
CA ASN A 17 1.27 -12.94 -14.84
C ASN A 17 0.72 -11.52 -14.68
N PRO A 18 1.07 -10.57 -15.58
CA PRO A 18 0.62 -9.19 -15.47
C PRO A 18 -0.83 -8.98 -15.94
N ASP A 19 -1.51 -10.00 -16.46
CA ASP A 19 -2.92 -9.94 -16.86
C ASP A 19 -3.83 -9.95 -15.61
N PRO A 20 -4.66 -8.92 -15.37
CA PRO A 20 -5.63 -8.90 -14.27
C PRO A 20 -6.60 -10.08 -14.27
N ALA A 21 -6.85 -10.72 -15.42
CA ALA A 21 -7.65 -11.95 -15.51
C ALA A 21 -7.02 -13.11 -14.73
N ALA A 22 -5.72 -13.03 -14.41
CA ALA A 22 -5.04 -14.00 -13.55
C ALA A 22 -5.45 -13.86 -12.08
N ILE A 23 -5.96 -12.71 -11.63
CA ILE A 23 -6.31 -12.50 -10.22
C ILE A 23 -7.34 -13.56 -9.78
N VAL A 24 -6.99 -14.32 -8.73
CA VAL A 24 -7.91 -15.27 -8.11
C VAL A 24 -8.66 -14.56 -6.99
N ALA A 25 -9.99 -14.62 -7.02
CA ALA A 25 -10.83 -14.06 -5.97
C ALA A 25 -10.50 -14.72 -4.62
N GLY A 26 -10.44 -13.93 -3.54
CA GLY A 26 -10.10 -14.48 -2.24
C GLY A 26 -9.63 -13.44 -1.23
N ARG A 27 -9.14 -13.95 -0.10
CA ARG A 27 -8.52 -13.17 0.96
C ARG A 27 -7.02 -13.41 0.94
N TYR A 28 -6.28 -12.32 0.91
CA TYR A 28 -4.83 -12.25 0.94
C TYR A 28 -4.39 -11.51 2.20
N THR A 29 -3.24 -11.90 2.73
CA THR A 29 -2.58 -11.22 3.84
C THR A 29 -1.38 -10.47 3.28
N VAL A 30 -1.15 -9.24 3.77
CA VAL A 30 0.06 -8.49 3.45
C VAL A 30 1.26 -9.24 4.02
N GLU A 31 2.25 -9.53 3.17
CA GLU A 31 3.50 -10.15 3.59
C GLU A 31 4.49 -9.02 3.95
N PRO A 32 4.89 -8.89 5.24
CA PRO A 32 5.66 -7.72 5.69
C PRO A 32 7.07 -7.62 5.10
N ALA A 33 7.72 -8.74 4.74
CA ALA A 33 9.10 -8.73 4.25
C ALA A 33 9.23 -8.24 2.80
N HIS A 34 8.17 -8.33 2.00
CA HIS A 34 8.10 -7.86 0.61
C HIS A 34 7.13 -6.70 0.42
N THR A 35 6.75 -6.02 1.51
CA THR A 35 5.94 -4.80 1.46
C THR A 35 6.77 -3.60 1.90
N ARG A 36 6.87 -2.60 1.03
CA ARG A 36 7.58 -1.35 1.30
C ARG A 36 6.60 -0.19 1.27
N VAL A 37 6.62 0.64 2.32
CA VAL A 37 5.93 1.93 2.31
C VAL A 37 6.99 3.02 2.34
N GLN A 38 7.06 3.79 1.26
CA GLN A 38 8.02 4.88 1.11
C GLN A 38 7.27 6.21 1.09
N PHE A 39 7.85 7.23 1.71
CA PHE A 39 7.42 8.61 1.52
C PHE A 39 8.55 9.44 0.90
N THR A 40 8.18 10.56 0.30
CA THR A 40 9.11 11.57 -0.20
C THR A 40 8.62 12.96 0.17
N VAL A 41 9.56 13.87 0.40
CA VAL A 41 9.28 15.27 0.73
C VAL A 41 10.36 16.16 0.12
N SER A 42 9.98 17.38 -0.28
CA SER A 42 10.96 18.38 -0.72
C SER A 42 11.68 18.94 0.51
N HIS A 43 13.02 18.94 0.48
CA HIS A 43 13.83 19.50 1.56
C HIS A 43 14.34 20.88 1.15
N MET A 44 13.56 21.91 1.50
CA MET A 44 13.82 23.34 1.22
C MET A 44 14.02 23.66 -0.27
N GLY A 45 13.46 22.83 -1.17
CA GLY A 45 13.63 22.96 -2.61
C GLY A 45 14.98 22.51 -3.17
N PHE A 46 15.92 22.04 -2.34
CA PHE A 46 17.21 21.56 -2.80
C PHE A 46 17.15 20.13 -3.34
N THR A 47 16.48 19.23 -2.62
CA THR A 47 16.43 17.81 -2.95
C THR A 47 15.09 17.19 -2.55
N ASN A 48 14.71 16.13 -3.26
CA ASN A 48 13.70 15.19 -2.76
C ASN A 48 14.39 14.25 -1.79
N TRP A 49 13.91 14.26 -0.55
CA TRP A 49 14.36 13.35 0.48
C TRP A 49 13.32 12.25 0.70
N TYR A 50 13.79 11.08 1.12
CA TYR A 50 13.00 9.86 1.20
C TYR A 50 13.15 9.24 2.58
N GLY A 51 12.07 8.62 3.04
CA GLY A 51 12.09 7.72 4.19
C GLY A 51 11.17 6.53 3.94
N ASP A 52 11.38 5.49 4.75
CA ASP A 52 10.71 4.21 4.62
C ASP A 52 10.05 3.82 5.94
N PHE A 53 8.98 3.06 5.83
CA PHE A 53 8.41 2.29 6.93
C PHE A 53 8.51 0.80 6.60
N THR A 54 8.86 0.01 7.61
CA THR A 54 8.91 -1.46 7.52
C THR A 54 7.84 -2.09 8.39
N GLY A 55 7.60 -3.40 8.21
CA GLY A 55 6.65 -4.14 9.05
C GLY A 55 5.19 -3.82 8.77
N ALA A 56 4.88 -3.31 7.57
CA ALA A 56 3.50 -3.13 7.14
C ALA A 56 2.75 -4.48 7.15
N SER A 57 1.51 -4.44 7.61
CA SER A 57 0.63 -5.60 7.73
C SER A 57 -0.77 -5.23 7.25
N GLY A 58 -1.65 -6.22 7.10
CA GLY A 58 -2.99 -5.95 6.61
C GLY A 58 -3.61 -7.09 5.84
N SER A 59 -4.70 -6.79 5.14
CA SER A 59 -5.40 -7.75 4.30
C SER A 59 -6.02 -7.13 3.06
N LEU A 60 -6.16 -7.95 2.03
CA LEU A 60 -6.89 -7.67 0.81
C LEU A 60 -7.97 -8.74 0.65
N ARG A 61 -9.23 -8.34 0.55
CA ARG A 61 -10.29 -9.16 -0.02
C ARG A 61 -10.57 -8.65 -1.43
N ILE A 62 -10.33 -9.48 -2.44
CA ILE A 62 -10.50 -9.10 -3.84
C ILE A 62 -11.47 -10.03 -4.55
N ASP A 63 -12.35 -9.43 -5.36
CA ASP A 63 -13.17 -10.13 -6.33
C ASP A 63 -13.01 -9.41 -7.68
N PRO A 64 -12.26 -9.98 -8.65
CA PRO A 64 -12.05 -9.34 -9.95
C PRO A 64 -13.34 -9.25 -10.78
N LYS A 65 -14.36 -10.07 -10.47
CA LYS A 65 -15.68 -9.99 -11.12
C LYS A 65 -16.55 -8.89 -10.51
N ASN A 66 -16.23 -8.45 -9.29
CA ASN A 66 -16.93 -7.39 -8.59
C ASN A 66 -15.93 -6.55 -7.76
N VAL A 67 -15.09 -5.77 -8.46
CA VAL A 67 -14.02 -4.97 -7.84
C VAL A 67 -14.57 -4.01 -6.78
N ALA A 68 -15.76 -3.45 -6.99
CA ALA A 68 -16.42 -2.56 -6.04
C ALA A 68 -16.70 -3.22 -4.67
N SER A 69 -16.83 -4.54 -4.63
CA SER A 69 -16.97 -5.27 -3.38
C SER A 69 -15.65 -5.54 -2.68
N SER A 70 -14.50 -5.24 -3.28
CA SER A 70 -13.18 -5.52 -2.71
C SER A 70 -12.88 -4.60 -1.52
N LYS A 71 -11.95 -5.00 -0.66
CA LYS A 71 -11.57 -4.26 0.55
C LYS A 71 -10.07 -4.41 0.81
N VAL A 72 -9.40 -3.30 1.10
CA VAL A 72 -8.00 -3.23 1.50
C VAL A 72 -7.92 -2.58 2.88
N GLU A 73 -7.14 -3.20 3.76
CA GLU A 73 -6.81 -2.68 5.08
C GLU A 73 -5.31 -2.81 5.29
N ILE A 74 -4.63 -1.70 5.57
CA ILE A 74 -3.19 -1.63 5.80
C ILE A 74 -2.91 -0.98 7.16
N SER A 75 -1.92 -1.51 7.86
CA SER A 75 -1.42 -1.04 9.15
C SER A 75 0.10 -0.96 9.11
N ILE A 76 0.65 0.20 9.46
CA ILE A 76 2.07 0.50 9.40
C ILE A 76 2.53 0.92 10.80
N PRO A 77 3.54 0.24 11.39
CA PRO A 77 4.11 0.66 12.67
C PRO A 77 4.81 2.01 12.53
N THR A 78 4.34 3.06 13.19
CA THR A 78 4.92 4.41 13.07
C THR A 78 6.38 4.45 13.52
N ALA A 79 6.72 3.67 14.55
CA ALA A 79 8.09 3.58 15.09
C ALA A 79 9.10 2.94 14.11
N SER A 80 8.63 2.31 13.02
CA SER A 80 9.50 1.69 12.01
C SER A 80 10.04 2.67 10.98
N VAL A 81 9.69 3.96 11.09
CA VAL A 81 10.27 5.02 10.25
C VAL A 81 11.79 4.96 10.30
N SER A 82 12.39 4.97 9.11
CA SER A 82 13.83 5.03 8.91
C SER A 82 14.19 5.82 7.67
N THR A 83 15.39 6.36 7.70
CA THR A 83 15.94 7.25 6.68
C THR A 83 17.44 7.01 6.55
N THR A 84 18.12 7.83 5.75
CA THR A 84 19.59 7.82 5.70
C THR A 84 20.26 8.50 6.90
N ASN A 85 19.49 9.06 7.84
CA ASN A 85 20.00 9.78 9.01
C ASN A 85 19.30 9.30 10.30
N THR A 86 20.01 8.55 11.13
CA THR A 86 19.47 7.96 12.36
C THR A 86 19.07 8.97 13.44
N ILE A 87 19.64 10.19 13.43
CA ILE A 87 19.21 11.26 14.33
C ILE A 87 17.80 11.71 13.92
N LEU A 88 17.58 11.93 12.63
CA LEU A 88 16.28 12.31 12.08
C LEU A 88 15.25 11.20 12.24
N ASP A 89 15.64 9.92 12.19
CA ASP A 89 14.74 8.81 12.52
C ASP A 89 14.18 8.94 13.95
N GLY A 90 15.01 9.38 14.90
CA GLY A 90 14.58 9.68 16.26
C GLY A 90 13.62 10.87 16.33
N GLU A 91 13.94 11.95 15.63
CA GLU A 91 13.08 13.14 15.55
C GLU A 91 11.72 12.82 14.92
N LEU A 92 11.67 12.05 13.84
CA LEU A 92 10.43 11.67 13.15
C LEU A 92 9.49 10.86 14.04
N LYS A 93 10.01 10.13 15.04
CA LYS A 93 9.20 9.36 16.00
C LYS A 93 8.62 10.23 17.12
N SER A 94 9.13 11.45 17.31
CA SER A 94 8.72 12.35 18.38
C SER A 94 7.33 12.96 18.14
N ALA A 95 6.80 13.62 19.18
CA ALA A 95 5.48 14.26 19.17
C ALA A 95 5.35 15.41 18.17
N ASP A 96 6.45 16.02 17.74
CA ASP A 96 6.44 17.10 16.76
C ASP A 96 6.33 16.61 15.30
N TRP A 97 6.45 15.29 15.11
CA TRP A 97 6.43 14.62 13.81
C TRP A 97 5.34 13.55 13.74
N PHE A 98 5.68 12.26 13.79
CA PHE A 98 4.70 11.19 13.64
C PHE A 98 4.08 10.74 14.97
N ASP A 99 4.61 11.21 16.10
CA ASP A 99 4.20 10.84 17.47
C ASP A 99 4.01 9.33 17.63
N ALA A 100 5.08 8.56 17.42
CA ALA A 100 5.01 7.10 17.46
C ALA A 100 4.56 6.54 18.84
N THR A 101 4.63 7.35 19.90
CA THR A 101 4.15 6.97 21.23
C THR A 101 2.62 7.08 21.34
N LYS A 102 2.01 8.20 20.91
CA LYS A 102 0.54 8.36 20.98
C LYS A 102 -0.19 7.82 19.75
N SER A 103 0.48 7.80 18.61
CA SER A 103 0.00 7.32 17.32
C SER A 103 0.89 6.17 16.82
N PRO A 104 0.88 4.99 17.48
CA PRO A 104 1.81 3.90 17.17
C PRO A 104 1.59 3.25 15.80
N THR A 105 0.45 3.52 15.16
CA THR A 105 0.05 2.95 13.89
C THR A 105 -0.46 4.03 12.94
N ILE A 106 0.03 4.00 11.70
CA ILE A 106 -0.61 4.63 10.55
C ILE A 106 -1.49 3.57 9.88
N SER A 107 -2.78 3.87 9.63
CA SER A 107 -3.70 2.89 9.05
C SER A 107 -4.44 3.45 7.83
N PHE A 108 -4.74 2.57 6.89
CA PHE A 108 -5.56 2.86 5.73
C PHE A 108 -6.65 1.81 5.58
N VAL A 109 -7.90 2.25 5.41
CA VAL A 109 -9.05 1.37 5.22
C VAL A 109 -9.83 1.82 3.99
N SER A 110 -9.86 1.00 2.94
CA SER A 110 -10.54 1.37 1.69
C SER A 110 -12.06 1.47 1.87
N THR A 111 -12.68 2.46 1.23
CA THR A 111 -14.13 2.64 1.19
C THR A 111 -14.69 2.40 -0.20
N ALA A 112 -13.90 2.58 -1.26
CA ALA A 112 -14.28 2.26 -2.63
C ALA A 112 -13.06 1.90 -3.49
N LEU A 113 -13.26 0.99 -4.45
CA LEU A 113 -12.29 0.67 -5.48
C LEU A 113 -12.94 0.87 -6.85
N LYS A 114 -12.28 1.64 -7.72
CA LYS A 114 -12.77 1.97 -9.06
C LYS A 114 -11.67 1.71 -10.09
N PRO A 115 -11.84 0.72 -11.00
CA PRO A 115 -10.93 0.55 -12.13
C PRO A 115 -10.84 1.82 -12.98
N THR A 116 -9.63 2.21 -13.33
CA THR A 116 -9.32 3.38 -14.18
C THR A 116 -8.65 3.00 -15.50
N GLY A 117 -8.29 1.73 -15.67
CA GLY A 117 -7.68 1.19 -16.86
C GLY A 117 -7.51 -0.33 -16.75
N PRO A 118 -6.84 -0.98 -17.71
CA PRO A 118 -6.67 -2.43 -17.72
C PRO A 118 -6.03 -2.95 -16.43
N VAL A 119 -4.97 -2.29 -15.95
CA VAL A 119 -4.21 -2.71 -14.77
C VAL A 119 -4.15 -1.64 -13.68
N THR A 120 -5.05 -0.64 -13.72
CA THR A 120 -5.03 0.50 -12.78
C THR A 120 -6.39 0.70 -12.12
N ALA A 121 -6.37 1.17 -10.88
CA ALA A 121 -7.58 1.50 -10.13
C ALA A 121 -7.32 2.66 -9.16
N ASP A 122 -8.35 3.45 -8.90
CA ASP A 122 -8.39 4.37 -7.78
C ASP A 122 -8.97 3.66 -6.56
N ILE A 123 -8.24 3.70 -5.45
CA ILE A 123 -8.67 3.16 -4.15
C ILE A 123 -8.93 4.33 -3.23
N THR A 124 -10.20 4.66 -3.03
CA THR A 124 -10.62 5.64 -2.01
C THR A 124 -10.62 4.96 -0.65
N GLY A 125 -10.12 5.64 0.38
CA GLY A 125 -10.15 5.11 1.74
C GLY A 125 -9.77 6.12 2.80
N ASP A 126 -9.99 5.74 4.05
CA ASP A 126 -9.70 6.55 5.22
C ASP A 126 -8.27 6.30 5.68
N LEU A 127 -7.43 7.32 5.61
CA LEU A 127 -6.07 7.34 6.15
C LEU A 127 -6.09 7.94 7.56
N THR A 128 -5.72 7.13 8.54
CA THR A 128 -5.43 7.58 9.91
C THR A 128 -3.93 7.75 10.08
N PHE A 129 -3.50 8.99 10.30
CA PHE A 129 -2.10 9.36 10.48
C PHE A 129 -2.02 10.39 11.61
N HIS A 130 -1.07 10.23 12.54
CA HIS A 130 -0.91 11.17 13.66
C HIS A 130 -2.23 11.42 14.43
N GLY A 131 -3.01 10.35 14.63
CA GLY A 131 -4.29 10.37 15.36
C GLY A 131 -5.49 10.99 14.62
N ILE A 132 -5.30 11.51 13.40
CA ILE A 132 -6.35 12.16 12.61
C ILE A 132 -6.74 11.25 11.44
N THR A 133 -8.04 11.10 11.17
CA THR A 133 -8.55 10.31 10.04
C THR A 133 -9.11 11.21 8.95
N ARG A 134 -8.66 11.04 7.71
CA ARG A 134 -9.17 11.76 6.54
C ARG A 134 -9.19 10.88 5.30
N PRO A 135 -10.12 11.13 4.35
CA PRO A 135 -10.17 10.39 3.10
C PRO A 135 -8.99 10.75 2.19
N VAL A 136 -8.41 9.75 1.55
CA VAL A 136 -7.42 9.89 0.47
C VAL A 136 -7.80 8.96 -0.69
N VAL A 137 -7.23 9.22 -1.86
CA VAL A 137 -7.32 8.33 -3.02
C VAL A 137 -5.91 7.83 -3.35
N LEU A 138 -5.74 6.51 -3.37
CA LEU A 138 -4.52 5.86 -3.83
C LEU A 138 -4.69 5.50 -5.31
N ALA A 139 -3.76 5.95 -6.16
CA ALA A 139 -3.63 5.48 -7.53
C ALA A 139 -2.87 4.16 -7.51
N ALA A 140 -3.58 3.05 -7.72
CA ALA A 140 -3.04 1.70 -7.66
C ALA A 140 -2.80 1.12 -9.06
N ARG A 141 -1.74 0.31 -9.17
CA ARG A 141 -1.38 -0.46 -10.36
C ARG A 141 -1.17 -1.91 -9.97
N PHE A 142 -1.81 -2.82 -10.71
CA PHE A 142 -1.53 -4.24 -10.63
C PHE A 142 -0.27 -4.58 -11.42
N ASN A 143 0.64 -5.32 -10.76
CA ASN A 143 1.93 -5.72 -11.32
C ASN A 143 1.92 -7.16 -11.82
N GLY A 144 1.30 -8.06 -11.07
CA GLY A 144 1.13 -9.43 -11.50
C GLY A 144 0.61 -10.36 -10.43
N ALA A 145 0.16 -11.54 -10.86
CA ALA A 145 -0.35 -12.61 -10.00
C ALA A 145 0.24 -13.96 -10.39
N GLY A 146 0.41 -14.88 -9.44
CA GLY A 146 0.87 -16.23 -9.73
C GLY A 146 1.26 -17.02 -8.50
N ILE A 147 1.67 -18.27 -8.71
CA ILE A 147 2.22 -19.11 -7.65
C ILE A 147 3.68 -18.68 -7.42
N ASN A 148 3.96 -18.16 -6.22
CA ASN A 148 5.32 -17.84 -5.80
C ASN A 148 6.18 -19.12 -5.83
N PRO A 149 7.33 -19.13 -6.54
CA PRO A 149 8.14 -20.32 -6.69
C PRO A 149 8.79 -20.81 -5.39
N ILE A 150 8.91 -19.96 -4.36
CA ILE A 150 9.57 -20.26 -3.09
C ILE A 150 8.59 -20.91 -2.12
N ASP A 151 7.55 -20.19 -1.70
CA ASP A 151 6.60 -20.63 -0.68
C ASP A 151 5.38 -21.38 -1.25
N LYS A 152 5.24 -21.42 -2.58
CA LYS A 152 4.12 -22.03 -3.33
C LYS A 152 2.76 -21.38 -3.05
N ALA A 153 2.72 -20.23 -2.39
CA ALA A 153 1.50 -19.47 -2.18
C ALA A 153 1.07 -18.76 -3.48
N TYR A 154 -0.24 -18.53 -3.63
CA TYR A 154 -0.74 -17.65 -4.68
C TYR A 154 -0.57 -16.19 -4.23
N THR A 155 0.17 -15.40 -5.00
CA THR A 155 0.61 -14.05 -4.63
C THR A 155 0.12 -13.03 -5.64
N LEU A 156 -0.21 -11.83 -5.15
CA LEU A 156 -0.56 -10.66 -5.95
C LEU A 156 0.43 -9.53 -5.65
N GLY A 157 0.88 -8.82 -6.68
CA GLY A 157 1.74 -7.63 -6.54
C GLY A 157 1.04 -6.37 -7.03
N PHE A 158 1.18 -5.29 -6.27
CA PHE A 158 0.64 -3.98 -6.60
C PHE A 158 1.60 -2.85 -6.22
N ASP A 159 1.55 -1.75 -6.97
CA ASP A 159 2.04 -0.44 -6.55
C ASP A 159 0.85 0.45 -6.21
N ALA A 160 1.00 1.35 -5.23
CA ALA A 160 0.01 2.37 -4.94
C ALA A 160 0.68 3.67 -4.51
N THR A 161 0.17 4.80 -4.99
CA THR A 161 0.71 6.14 -4.70
C THR A 161 -0.39 7.13 -4.36
N THR A 162 -0.05 8.10 -3.53
CA THR A 162 -0.90 9.27 -3.26
C THR A 162 -0.03 10.45 -2.85
N THR A 163 -0.61 11.64 -2.79
CA THR A 163 0.05 12.85 -2.26
C THR A 163 -0.88 13.48 -1.26
N ILE A 164 -0.35 13.80 -0.08
CA ILE A 164 -1.10 14.39 1.02
C ILE A 164 -0.42 15.66 1.51
N ASN A 165 -1.20 16.60 2.05
CA ASN A 165 -0.66 17.68 2.85
C ASN A 165 -0.57 17.20 4.30
N ARG A 166 0.65 16.95 4.80
CA ARG A 166 0.85 16.46 6.17
C ARG A 166 0.26 17.38 7.26
N SER A 167 0.07 18.67 6.95
CA SER A 167 -0.62 19.64 7.80
C SER A 167 -2.06 19.27 8.12
N ASP A 168 -2.73 18.53 7.22
CA ASP A 168 -4.12 18.10 7.40
C ASP A 168 -4.24 17.08 8.54
N TRP A 169 -3.14 16.38 8.85
CA TRP A 169 -2.96 15.46 9.98
C TRP A 169 -2.14 16.07 11.13
N GLY A 170 -2.00 17.40 11.16
CA GLY A 170 -1.39 18.12 12.28
C GLY A 170 0.14 18.12 12.30
N VAL A 171 0.82 17.48 11.35
CA VAL A 171 2.28 17.49 11.26
C VAL A 171 2.72 18.76 10.52
N LYS A 172 3.17 19.77 11.26
CA LYS A 172 3.37 21.14 10.74
C LYS A 172 4.79 21.68 10.82
N ASN A 173 5.70 20.95 11.46
CA ASN A 173 7.09 21.41 11.66
C ASN A 173 7.77 21.78 10.35
N TYR A 174 8.31 22.99 10.25
CA TYR A 174 9.04 23.53 9.09
C TYR A 174 8.23 23.79 7.81
N LEU A 175 6.89 23.80 7.85
CA LEU A 175 6.11 24.26 6.70
C LEU A 175 6.41 25.75 6.37
N PRO A 176 6.47 26.15 5.09
CA PRO A 176 6.35 25.32 3.87
C PRO A 176 7.71 24.84 3.34
N MET A 177 8.78 24.96 4.13
CA MET A 177 10.15 24.62 3.69
C MET A 177 10.37 23.12 3.56
N ILE A 178 9.67 22.31 4.35
CA ILE A 178 9.65 20.84 4.33
C ILE A 178 8.19 20.41 4.41
#